data_AF-A0A9Q9SQT3-F1
#
_entry.id   AF-A0A9Q9SQT3-F1
#
_cell.length_a   1.000
_cell.length_b   1.000
_cell.length_c   1.000
_cell.angle_alpha   90.00
_cell.angle_beta   90.00
_cell.angle_gamma   90.00
#
_symmetry.space_group_name_H-M   'P 1'
#
loop_
_entity.id
_entity.type
_entity.pdbx_description
1 polymer ?
#
loop_
_entity_poly.entity_id
_entity_poly.type
_entity_poly.pdbx_seq_one_letter_code
_entity_poly.pdbx_strand_id
1 'polypeptide(L)'
;MNPAHDPVGLAEGRALLAQLPNLYLAALKSTQLEYPVGGEVRCSFELPTLGKRTKTAPTAREAIHAVLIELSDVLMTRMPFHDWSKDADKHALPIAPSMGSTSSLESESAERFQSKDRQFTIGVTLPVTLKKALNGLAEQQGTSFAGVARQLVAVGYDDFDDRSFSEGSAGLLSKFASDVGKWFPADTEQVMLRLDRSLAVRLRSSAKEYRRSASEFGVMCLAHGLVLQTQLVELEQKVAAFRGAAVRKLAPQVGLGAQVALLSGVLAGSIRAPKRVLRRLSEVFDATELALTEFFKRSFENRTVPAFKAENGKPQVSPSATSWEDAVKSLNLPADQAKELLQLDE
;
A
#
# COMPACT_ATOMS: atom_id res chain seq x y z
N MET A 1 -20.89 33.55 -4.68
CA MET A 1 -21.43 32.36 -3.98
C MET A 1 -20.37 31.28 -4.05
N ASN A 2 -19.80 30.90 -2.91
CA ASN A 2 -18.71 29.91 -2.82
C ASN A 2 -19.35 28.52 -2.66
N PRO A 3 -19.03 27.51 -3.50
CA PRO A 3 -19.60 26.15 -3.41
C PRO A 3 -18.94 25.30 -2.30
N ALA A 4 -18.20 25.92 -1.37
CA ALA A 4 -17.54 25.23 -0.29
C ALA A 4 -18.50 25.13 0.91
N HIS A 5 -18.91 23.88 1.19
CA HIS A 5 -19.72 23.42 2.32
C HIS A 5 -21.22 23.37 2.03
N ASP A 6 -21.59 22.34 1.27
CA ASP A 6 -22.90 21.70 1.45
C ASP A 6 -22.78 20.68 2.62
N PRO A 7 -23.20 21.04 3.85
CA PRO A 7 -23.16 20.13 5.00
C PRO A 7 -24.13 18.96 4.85
N VAL A 8 -25.13 19.06 3.97
CA VAL A 8 -26.13 18.00 3.73
C VAL A 8 -25.47 16.86 2.96
N GLY A 9 -24.73 17.17 1.89
CA GLY A 9 -24.00 16.16 1.10
C GLY A 9 -22.90 15.43 1.89
N LEU A 10 -22.28 16.06 2.89
CA LEU A 10 -21.25 15.42 3.72
C LEU A 10 -21.83 14.46 4.77
N ALA A 11 -23.00 14.78 5.32
CA ALA A 11 -23.72 13.89 6.22
C ALA A 11 -24.29 12.67 5.46
N GLU A 12 -24.85 12.90 4.28
CA GLU A 12 -25.30 11.84 3.38
C GLU A 12 -24.14 10.95 2.93
N GLY A 13 -23.00 11.54 2.54
CA GLY A 13 -21.78 10.79 2.19
C GLY A 13 -21.26 9.92 3.33
N ARG A 14 -21.28 10.41 4.59
CA ARG A 14 -20.89 9.62 5.76
C ARG A 14 -21.87 8.49 6.07
N ALA A 15 -23.17 8.75 5.91
CA ALA A 15 -24.19 7.72 6.06
C ALA A 15 -24.04 6.62 5.01
N LEU A 16 -23.72 6.98 3.76
CA LEU A 16 -23.42 6.04 2.67
C LEU A 16 -22.21 5.18 3.01
N LEU A 17 -21.09 5.81 3.41
CA LEU A 17 -19.88 5.08 3.79
C LEU A 17 -20.11 4.10 4.95
N ALA A 18 -20.99 4.44 5.89
CA ALA A 18 -21.35 3.56 7.00
C ALA A 18 -22.20 2.34 6.57
N GLN A 19 -22.95 2.45 5.48
CA GLN A 19 -23.85 1.40 4.99
C GLN A 19 -23.20 0.47 3.95
N LEU A 20 -22.16 0.94 3.24
CA LEU A 20 -21.45 0.15 2.22
C LEU A 20 -21.02 -1.25 2.72
N PRO A 21 -20.41 -1.42 3.91
CA PRO A 21 -19.98 -2.75 4.37
C PRO A 21 -21.14 -3.75 4.45
N ASN A 22 -22.30 -3.30 4.92
CA ASN A 22 -23.48 -4.15 5.06
C ASN A 22 -24.11 -4.48 3.69
N LEU A 23 -24.07 -3.54 2.75
CA LEU A 23 -24.57 -3.73 1.38
C LEU A 23 -23.74 -4.75 0.61
N TYR A 24 -22.42 -4.63 0.64
CA TYR A 24 -21.52 -5.62 0.05
C TYR A 24 -21.69 -6.98 0.72
N LEU A 25 -21.80 -7.01 2.05
CA LEU A 25 -21.95 -8.27 2.80
C LEU A 25 -23.29 -8.98 2.52
N ALA A 26 -24.38 -8.23 2.31
CA ALA A 26 -25.68 -8.80 1.93
C ALA A 26 -25.66 -9.40 0.51
N ALA A 27 -25.08 -8.69 -0.46
CA ALA A 27 -24.96 -9.18 -1.84
C ALA A 27 -24.02 -10.40 -1.93
N LEU A 28 -22.92 -10.39 -1.17
CA LEU A 28 -21.98 -11.51 -1.13
C LEU A 28 -22.58 -12.74 -0.43
N LYS A 29 -23.44 -12.56 0.57
CA LYS A 29 -24.16 -13.66 1.24
C LYS A 29 -25.15 -14.37 0.33
N SER A 30 -25.80 -13.65 -0.59
CA SER A 30 -26.73 -14.24 -1.56
C SER A 30 -26.04 -14.77 -2.82
N THR A 31 -24.72 -14.65 -2.91
CA THR A 31 -23.97 -15.06 -4.09
C THR A 31 -23.84 -16.57 -4.19
N GLN A 32 -24.26 -17.13 -5.32
CA GLN A 32 -24.19 -18.56 -5.64
C GLN A 32 -23.38 -18.76 -6.93
N LEU A 33 -22.46 -19.72 -6.90
CA LEU A 33 -21.67 -20.15 -8.05
C LEU A 33 -22.22 -21.48 -8.57
N GLU A 34 -22.59 -21.51 -9.84
CA GLU A 34 -23.04 -22.70 -10.56
C GLU A 34 -22.05 -22.99 -11.69
N TYR A 35 -21.80 -24.28 -11.93
CA TYR A 35 -21.04 -24.77 -13.08
C TYR A 35 -22.01 -25.39 -14.09
N PRO A 36 -22.62 -24.59 -14.98
CA PRO A 36 -23.45 -25.13 -16.04
C PRO A 36 -22.63 -26.00 -17.02
N VAL A 37 -23.30 -26.96 -17.65
CA VAL A 37 -22.74 -27.84 -18.68
C VAL A 37 -22.42 -26.98 -19.92
N GLY A 38 -21.18 -26.46 -19.97
CA GLY A 38 -20.74 -25.51 -21.01
C GLY A 38 -19.37 -24.88 -20.79
N GLY A 39 -18.64 -25.23 -19.71
CA GLY A 39 -17.27 -24.75 -19.47
C GLY A 39 -17.16 -23.34 -18.87
N GLU A 40 -18.28 -22.62 -18.73
CA GLU A 40 -18.33 -21.31 -18.07
C GLU A 40 -18.89 -21.42 -16.65
N VAL A 41 -18.37 -20.59 -15.74
CA VAL A 41 -18.86 -20.44 -14.37
C VAL A 41 -19.90 -19.34 -14.31
N ARG A 42 -21.06 -19.67 -13.78
CA ARG A 42 -22.16 -18.73 -13.56
C ARG A 42 -22.18 -18.28 -12.10
N CYS A 43 -22.04 -16.99 -11.88
CA CYS A 43 -22.19 -16.36 -10.57
C CYS A 43 -23.50 -15.59 -10.53
N SER A 44 -24.40 -15.93 -9.62
CA SER A 44 -25.66 -15.21 -9.41
C SER A 44 -25.72 -14.61 -8.02
N PHE A 45 -26.27 -13.42 -7.89
CA PHE A 45 -26.41 -12.71 -6.62
C PHE A 45 -27.73 -11.96 -6.62
N GLU A 46 -28.27 -11.70 -5.43
CA GLU A 46 -29.57 -11.04 -5.29
C GLU A 46 -29.41 -9.69 -4.60
N LEU A 47 -30.01 -8.67 -5.21
CA LEU A 47 -30.10 -7.33 -4.67
C LEU A 47 -31.56 -7.00 -4.31
N PRO A 48 -31.86 -6.62 -3.06
CA PRO A 48 -33.22 -6.29 -2.60
C PRO A 48 -34.08 -5.37 -3.49
N THR A 49 -33.53 -4.44 -4.29
CA THR A 49 -34.34 -3.61 -5.22
C THR A 49 -34.23 -3.99 -6.70
N LEU A 50 -33.24 -4.80 -7.08
CA LEU A 50 -32.93 -5.11 -8.48
C LEU A 50 -33.09 -6.60 -8.82
N GLY A 51 -33.47 -7.41 -7.83
CA GLY A 51 -33.69 -8.84 -7.96
C GLY A 51 -32.41 -9.64 -8.20
N LYS A 52 -32.59 -10.88 -8.66
CA LYS A 52 -31.49 -11.80 -8.98
C LYS A 52 -30.76 -11.36 -10.25
N ARG A 53 -29.46 -11.15 -10.14
CA ARG A 53 -28.53 -10.84 -11.23
C ARG A 53 -27.57 -12.01 -11.43
N THR A 54 -27.07 -12.14 -12.65
CA THR A 54 -26.20 -13.26 -13.02
C THR A 54 -25.11 -12.80 -13.98
N LYS A 55 -23.87 -13.25 -13.74
CA LYS A 55 -22.71 -13.10 -14.63
C LYS A 55 -22.13 -14.46 -14.96
N THR A 56 -21.66 -14.64 -16.19
CA THR A 56 -20.90 -15.82 -16.59
C THR A 56 -19.48 -15.41 -16.94
N ALA A 57 -18.52 -16.26 -16.61
CA ALA A 57 -17.13 -16.08 -16.97
C ALA A 57 -16.40 -17.42 -17.09
N PRO A 58 -15.24 -17.49 -17.77
CA PRO A 58 -14.45 -18.72 -17.91
C PRO A 58 -14.00 -19.31 -16.56
N THR A 59 -13.78 -18.45 -15.56
CA THR A 59 -13.36 -18.86 -14.22
C THR A 59 -14.25 -18.28 -13.12
N ALA A 60 -14.30 -18.96 -11.97
CA ALA A 60 -15.04 -18.48 -10.80
C ALA A 60 -14.51 -17.10 -10.32
N ARG A 61 -13.20 -16.87 -10.43
CA ARG A 61 -12.57 -15.60 -10.07
C ARG A 61 -13.07 -14.45 -10.94
N GLU A 62 -13.11 -14.65 -12.25
CA GLU A 62 -13.60 -13.64 -13.19
C GLU A 62 -15.11 -13.41 -13.03
N ALA A 63 -15.88 -14.46 -12.73
CA ALA A 63 -17.31 -14.34 -12.50
C ALA A 63 -17.61 -13.51 -11.23
N ILE A 64 -16.87 -13.75 -10.13
CA ILE A 64 -16.97 -12.94 -8.90
C ILE A 64 -16.52 -11.50 -9.16
N HIS A 65 -15.43 -11.29 -9.89
CA HIS A 65 -14.93 -9.96 -10.22
C HIS A 65 -15.95 -9.17 -11.05
N ALA A 66 -16.59 -9.81 -12.03
CA ALA A 66 -17.65 -9.20 -12.83
C ALA A 66 -18.88 -8.82 -11.98
N VAL A 67 -19.22 -9.63 -10.97
CA VAL A 67 -20.28 -9.30 -9.99
C VAL A 67 -19.90 -8.09 -9.13
N LEU A 68 -18.66 -8.01 -8.65
CA LEU A 68 -18.19 -6.88 -7.84
C LEU A 68 -18.17 -5.56 -8.63
N ILE A 69 -17.79 -5.61 -9.90
CA ILE A 69 -17.86 -4.44 -10.79
C ILE A 69 -19.31 -4.02 -10.98
N GLU A 70 -20.22 -4.94 -11.28
CA GLU A 70 -21.65 -4.62 -11.45
C GLU A 70 -22.28 -4.08 -10.16
N LEU A 71 -21.92 -4.63 -9.01
CA LEU A 71 -22.34 -4.09 -7.70
C LEU A 71 -21.87 -2.65 -7.52
N SER A 72 -20.61 -2.34 -7.85
CA SER A 72 -20.08 -0.98 -7.73
C SER A 72 -20.76 0.00 -8.69
N ASP A 73 -21.07 -0.42 -9.91
CA ASP A 73 -21.75 0.42 -10.90
C ASP A 73 -23.20 0.68 -10.47
N VAL A 74 -23.93 -0.35 -10.06
CA VAL A 74 -25.31 -0.24 -9.57
C VAL A 74 -25.40 0.69 -8.35
N LEU A 75 -24.47 0.58 -7.40
CA LEU A 75 -24.44 1.45 -6.21
C LEU A 75 -24.13 2.92 -6.56
N MET A 76 -23.45 3.17 -7.69
CA MET A 76 -23.02 4.51 -8.10
C MET A 76 -23.99 5.18 -9.08
N THR A 77 -24.67 4.43 -9.96
CA THR A 77 -25.47 5.02 -11.05
C THR A 77 -26.98 4.96 -10.87
N ARG A 78 -27.53 4.09 -10.01
CA ARG A 78 -28.99 3.91 -9.91
C ARG A 78 -29.44 3.55 -8.48
N MET A 79 -29.82 4.53 -7.64
CA MET A 79 -31.04 4.52 -6.79
C MET A 79 -31.08 5.68 -5.77
N PRO A 80 -32.27 6.20 -5.42
CA PRO A 80 -32.52 7.03 -4.24
C PRO A 80 -32.62 6.16 -2.96
N PHE A 81 -31.88 6.53 -1.92
CA PHE A 81 -31.48 5.65 -0.80
C PHE A 81 -32.49 5.50 0.37
N HIS A 82 -33.75 5.91 0.22
CA HIS A 82 -34.68 5.96 1.35
C HIS A 82 -35.40 4.64 1.72
N ASP A 83 -35.34 3.60 0.89
CA ASP A 83 -36.17 2.39 1.08
C ASP A 83 -35.43 1.10 1.51
N TRP A 84 -34.11 1.14 1.74
CA TRP A 84 -33.37 -0.11 2.02
C TRP A 84 -33.29 -0.51 3.51
N SER A 85 -33.78 0.34 4.42
CA SER A 85 -33.52 0.20 5.86
C SER A 85 -34.58 -0.56 6.68
N LYS A 86 -35.39 -1.45 6.09
CA LYS A 86 -36.44 -2.16 6.86
C LYS A 86 -36.28 -3.67 7.02
N ASP A 87 -35.44 -4.35 6.23
CA ASP A 87 -35.28 -5.81 6.35
C ASP A 87 -33.86 -6.31 6.65
N ALA A 88 -32.85 -5.44 6.64
CA ALA A 88 -31.47 -5.84 6.96
C ALA A 88 -31.22 -6.09 8.47
N ASP A 89 -32.08 -5.54 9.35
CA ASP A 89 -31.93 -5.66 10.81
C ASP A 89 -32.41 -7.01 11.39
N LYS A 90 -33.03 -7.89 10.60
CA LYS A 90 -33.56 -9.18 11.12
C LYS A 90 -32.52 -10.29 11.29
N HIS A 91 -31.26 -10.06 10.91
CA HIS A 91 -30.18 -11.06 11.05
C HIS A 91 -28.96 -10.58 11.84
N ALA A 92 -29.09 -9.50 12.61
CA ALA A 92 -28.08 -9.10 13.59
C ALA A 92 -28.18 -9.97 14.85
N LEU A 93 -27.11 -10.72 15.17
CA LEU A 93 -26.97 -11.42 16.45
C LEU A 93 -26.93 -10.41 17.61
N PRO A 94 -27.57 -10.70 18.76
CA PRO A 94 -27.62 -9.76 19.88
C PRO A 94 -26.25 -9.66 20.57
N ILE A 95 -25.71 -8.45 20.64
CA ILE A 95 -24.63 -8.11 21.57
C ILE A 95 -25.29 -7.83 22.92
N ALA A 96 -24.96 -8.64 23.92
CA ALA A 96 -25.44 -8.46 25.28
C ALA A 96 -24.88 -7.14 25.89
N PRO A 97 -25.71 -6.33 26.58
CA PRO A 97 -25.24 -5.16 27.31
C PRO A 97 -24.68 -5.57 28.68
N SER A 98 -23.42 -5.21 28.94
CA SER A 98 -22.85 -5.24 30.28
C SER A 98 -23.40 -4.06 31.09
N MET A 99 -24.17 -4.38 32.12
CA MET A 99 -24.64 -3.45 33.15
C MET A 99 -23.47 -2.82 33.91
N GLY A 100 -23.62 -1.54 34.25
CA GLY A 100 -22.73 -0.82 35.16
C GLY A 100 -22.82 0.70 34.99
N SER A 101 -23.91 1.29 35.51
CA SER A 101 -24.16 2.73 35.49
C SER A 101 -23.92 3.39 36.87
N THR A 102 -23.74 4.72 36.81
CA THR A 102 -23.80 5.78 37.86
C THR A 102 -22.48 6.09 38.55
N SER A 103 -21.79 7.20 38.22
CA SER A 103 -22.05 8.67 38.39
C SER A 103 -20.94 9.18 39.34
N SER A 104 -20.26 10.32 39.20
CA SER A 104 -20.75 11.67 38.92
C SER A 104 -19.56 12.57 38.51
N LEU A 105 -19.89 13.73 37.94
CA LEU A 105 -19.01 14.82 37.52
C LEU A 105 -18.04 15.32 38.59
N GLU A 106 -16.80 15.65 38.20
CA GLU A 106 -16.08 16.84 38.68
C GLU A 106 -14.91 17.22 37.75
N SER A 107 -14.54 18.49 37.85
CA SER A 107 -13.90 19.35 36.84
C SER A 107 -12.36 19.31 36.84
N GLU A 108 -11.81 19.77 35.71
CA GLU A 108 -10.53 20.46 35.53
C GLU A 108 -9.17 19.73 35.57
N SER A 109 -8.43 19.99 34.49
CA SER A 109 -6.97 19.91 34.36
C SER A 109 -6.31 18.54 34.56
N ALA A 110 -6.37 17.71 33.54
CA ALA A 110 -5.34 16.68 33.34
C ALA A 110 -4.79 16.85 31.93
N GLU A 111 -3.56 17.36 31.88
CA GLU A 111 -2.69 17.43 30.72
C GLU A 111 -2.82 16.15 29.87
N ARG A 112 -2.90 16.34 28.56
CA ARG A 112 -2.92 15.27 27.56
C ARG A 112 -1.69 14.36 27.77
N PHE A 113 -1.86 13.31 28.56
CA PHE A 113 -1.11 12.08 28.39
C PHE A 113 -1.49 11.55 27.02
N GLN A 114 -0.63 11.77 26.02
CA GLN A 114 -0.62 10.97 24.81
C GLN A 114 -0.36 9.53 25.26
N SER A 115 -1.41 8.79 25.55
CA SER A 115 -1.35 7.38 25.85
C SER A 115 -0.68 6.70 24.66
N LYS A 116 0.51 6.13 24.87
CA LYS A 116 1.19 5.30 23.85
C LYS A 116 0.15 4.37 23.23
N ASP A 117 0.01 4.43 21.90
CA ASP A 117 -0.96 3.60 21.18
C ASP A 117 -0.84 2.14 21.64
N ARG A 118 -2.01 1.51 21.88
CA ARG A 118 -2.07 0.15 22.41
C ARG A 118 -1.48 -0.82 21.40
N GLN A 119 -0.26 -1.27 21.66
CA GLN A 119 0.43 -2.27 20.85
C GLN A 119 -0.10 -3.68 21.15
N PHE A 120 -0.23 -4.49 20.10
CA PHE A 120 -0.68 -5.87 20.15
C PHE A 120 0.49 -6.80 19.89
N THR A 121 0.55 -7.88 20.67
CA THR A 121 1.64 -8.85 20.60
C THR A 121 1.27 -10.06 19.75
N ILE A 122 2.18 -10.46 18.87
CA ILE A 122 2.11 -11.74 18.13
C ILE A 122 3.38 -12.52 18.48
N GLY A 123 3.22 -13.73 19.02
CA GLY A 123 4.34 -14.64 19.23
C GLY A 123 4.78 -15.22 17.88
N VAL A 124 6.07 -15.10 17.57
CA VAL A 124 6.66 -15.52 16.31
C VAL A 124 7.91 -16.35 16.56
N THR A 125 8.01 -17.49 15.90
CA THR A 125 9.24 -18.30 15.87
C THR A 125 10.09 -17.88 14.67
N LEU A 126 11.34 -17.49 14.89
CA LEU A 126 12.24 -17.05 13.83
C LEU A 126 13.67 -17.61 13.96
N PRO A 127 14.43 -17.74 12.86
CA PRO A 127 15.82 -18.17 12.91
C PRO A 127 16.71 -17.23 13.74
N VAL A 128 17.61 -17.78 14.56
CA VAL A 128 18.51 -17.01 15.43
C VAL A 128 19.42 -16.08 14.62
N THR A 129 19.81 -16.48 13.41
CA THR A 129 20.57 -15.64 12.45
C THR A 129 19.77 -14.42 12.02
N LEU A 130 18.47 -14.57 11.72
CA LEU A 130 17.58 -13.46 11.43
C LEU A 130 17.44 -12.53 12.66
N LYS A 131 17.31 -13.09 13.87
CA LYS A 131 17.30 -12.28 15.11
C LYS A 131 18.56 -11.43 15.26
N LYS A 132 19.73 -12.03 15.03
CA LYS A 132 21.03 -11.36 15.10
C LYS A 132 21.12 -10.22 14.09
N ALA A 133 20.67 -10.44 12.85
CA ALA A 133 20.63 -9.40 11.83
C ALA A 133 19.72 -8.22 12.23
N LEU A 134 18.55 -8.51 12.79
CA LEU A 134 17.61 -7.49 13.27
C LEU A 134 18.19 -6.69 14.46
N ASN A 135 18.91 -7.34 15.37
CA ASN A 135 19.61 -6.65 16.45
C ASN A 135 20.72 -5.74 15.92
N GLY A 136 21.54 -6.21 14.98
CA GLY A 136 22.57 -5.39 14.33
C GLY A 136 21.97 -4.17 13.61
N LEU A 137 20.83 -4.35 12.93
CA LEU A 137 20.11 -3.24 12.30
C LEU A 137 19.54 -2.26 13.35
N ALA A 138 19.06 -2.75 14.48
CA ALA A 138 18.56 -1.91 15.57
C ALA A 138 19.66 -1.05 16.18
N GLU A 139 20.85 -1.62 16.38
CA GLU A 139 22.04 -0.89 16.84
C GLU A 139 22.46 0.20 15.84
N GLN A 140 22.49 -0.12 14.54
CA GLN A 140 22.81 0.85 13.48
C GLN A 140 21.81 2.01 13.41
N GLN A 141 20.53 1.75 13.65
CA GLN A 141 19.47 2.76 13.63
C GLN A 141 19.26 3.47 14.97
N GLY A 142 20.02 3.12 16.02
CA GLY A 142 19.83 3.67 17.36
C GLY A 142 18.44 3.38 17.95
N THR A 143 17.84 2.25 17.58
CA THR A 143 16.49 1.84 18.01
C THR A 143 16.51 0.47 18.67
N SER A 144 15.35 -0.02 19.10
CA SER A 144 15.21 -1.36 19.70
C SER A 144 14.84 -2.40 18.65
N PHE A 145 15.14 -3.68 18.94
CA PHE A 145 14.65 -4.82 18.16
C PHE A 145 13.14 -4.72 17.86
N ALA A 146 12.34 -4.35 18.87
CA ALA A 146 10.89 -4.21 18.71
C ALA A 146 10.50 -3.05 17.78
N GLY A 147 11.32 -2.00 17.72
CA GLY A 147 11.15 -0.89 16.78
C GLY A 147 11.40 -1.32 15.34
N VAL A 148 12.57 -1.92 15.08
CA VAL A 148 12.94 -2.46 13.77
C VAL A 148 11.93 -3.50 13.30
N ALA A 149 11.60 -4.47 14.16
CA ALA A 149 10.71 -5.56 13.79
C ALA A 149 9.30 -5.05 13.43
N ARG A 150 8.79 -4.02 14.12
CA ARG A 150 7.51 -3.39 13.77
C ARG A 150 7.56 -2.75 12.39
N GLN A 151 8.61 -1.97 12.11
CA GLN A 151 8.78 -1.29 10.83
C GLN A 151 8.89 -2.29 9.68
N LEU A 152 9.73 -3.31 9.83
CA LEU A 152 9.96 -4.30 8.77
C LEU A 152 8.73 -5.18 8.53
N VAL A 153 7.98 -5.55 9.57
CA VAL A 153 6.70 -6.27 9.39
C VAL A 153 5.69 -5.41 8.64
N ALA A 154 5.62 -4.11 8.93
CA ALA A 154 4.75 -3.19 8.19
C ALA A 154 5.14 -3.15 6.71
N VAL A 155 6.43 -2.90 6.41
CA VAL A 155 6.95 -2.86 5.04
C VAL A 155 6.66 -4.17 4.29
N GLY A 156 6.96 -5.32 4.91
CA GLY A 156 6.72 -6.61 4.26
C GLY A 156 5.24 -6.97 4.13
N TYR A 157 4.39 -6.53 5.07
CA TYR A 157 2.94 -6.72 4.95
C TYR A 157 2.37 -5.87 3.83
N ASP A 158 2.73 -4.59 3.75
CA ASP A 158 2.18 -3.69 2.74
C ASP A 158 2.62 -4.12 1.32
N ASP A 159 3.87 -4.57 1.11
CA ASP A 159 4.29 -5.19 -0.17
C ASP A 159 3.48 -6.44 -0.51
N PHE A 160 3.21 -7.29 0.49
CA PHE A 160 2.38 -8.47 0.30
C PHE A 160 0.94 -8.10 -0.10
N ASP A 161 0.34 -7.15 0.62
CA ASP A 161 -1.03 -6.66 0.39
C ASP A 161 -1.15 -6.14 -1.04
N ASP A 162 -0.24 -5.25 -1.46
CA ASP A 162 -0.22 -4.66 -2.80
C ASP A 162 -0.05 -5.71 -3.90
N ARG A 163 0.87 -6.67 -3.72
CA ARG A 163 1.16 -7.69 -4.74
C ARG A 163 0.13 -8.81 -4.77
N SER A 164 -0.63 -9.02 -3.69
CA SER A 164 -1.70 -10.01 -3.63
C SER A 164 -2.82 -9.76 -4.64
N PHE A 165 -3.00 -8.50 -5.07
CA PHE A 165 -3.99 -8.13 -6.08
C PHE A 165 -3.62 -8.61 -7.48
N SER A 166 -2.33 -8.60 -7.83
CA SER A 166 -1.84 -8.91 -9.18
C SER A 166 -1.16 -10.28 -9.31
N GLU A 167 -0.58 -10.81 -8.25
CA GLU A 167 0.17 -12.08 -8.27
C GLU A 167 -0.67 -13.25 -7.73
N GLY A 168 -0.35 -14.46 -8.19
CA GLY A 168 -0.94 -15.67 -7.62
C GLY A 168 -0.47 -15.89 -6.18
N SER A 169 -1.41 -16.05 -5.24
CA SER A 169 -1.13 -16.17 -3.80
C SER A 169 -0.11 -17.28 -3.46
N ALA A 170 -0.19 -18.43 -4.13
CA ALA A 170 0.77 -19.53 -3.94
C ALA A 170 2.21 -19.13 -4.30
N GLY A 171 2.40 -18.41 -5.42
CA GLY A 171 3.72 -17.93 -5.85
C GLY A 171 4.26 -16.86 -4.91
N LEU A 172 3.41 -15.91 -4.50
CA LEU A 172 3.77 -14.83 -3.59
C LEU A 172 4.18 -15.37 -2.21
N LEU A 173 3.40 -16.30 -1.64
CA LEU A 173 3.72 -16.96 -0.38
C LEU A 173 5.01 -17.79 -0.48
N SER A 174 5.24 -18.46 -1.60
CA SER A 174 6.49 -19.20 -1.84
C SER A 174 7.71 -18.27 -1.84
N LYS A 175 7.60 -17.10 -2.48
CA LYS A 175 8.67 -16.08 -2.47
C LYS A 175 8.99 -15.61 -1.05
N PHE A 176 7.97 -15.26 -0.27
CA PHE A 176 8.14 -14.82 1.11
C PHE A 176 8.72 -15.94 2.00
N ALA A 177 8.31 -17.19 1.77
CA ALA A 177 8.88 -18.34 2.47
C ALA A 177 10.36 -18.57 2.10
N SER A 178 10.73 -18.37 0.84
CA SER A 178 12.13 -18.39 0.37
C SER A 178 12.98 -17.32 1.06
N ASP A 179 12.42 -16.13 1.30
CA ASP A 179 13.12 -15.07 2.03
C ASP A 179 13.39 -15.43 3.50
N VAL A 180 12.49 -16.18 4.15
CA VAL A 180 12.78 -16.80 5.47
C VAL A 180 13.83 -17.91 5.31
N GLY A 181 13.74 -18.68 4.23
CA GLY A 181 14.67 -19.75 3.84
C GLY A 181 16.15 -19.33 3.82
N LYS A 182 16.44 -18.09 3.40
CA LYS A 182 17.80 -17.51 3.38
C LYS A 182 18.52 -17.49 4.74
N TRP A 183 17.77 -17.63 5.83
CA TRP A 183 18.29 -17.56 7.19
C TRP A 183 18.49 -18.95 7.83
N PHE A 184 18.11 -20.03 7.14
CA PHE A 184 18.37 -21.41 7.55
C PHE A 184 19.72 -21.92 7.01
N PRO A 185 20.33 -22.98 7.59
CA PRO A 185 19.87 -23.80 8.72
C PRO A 185 20.36 -23.22 10.04
N ALA A 186 19.52 -22.49 10.74
CA ALA A 186 19.82 -21.95 12.06
C ALA A 186 18.79 -22.46 13.06
N ASP A 187 19.20 -22.53 14.33
CA ASP A 187 18.27 -22.72 15.44
C ASP A 187 17.17 -21.65 15.40
N THR A 188 16.02 -21.95 15.97
CA THR A 188 14.89 -21.02 16.03
C THR A 188 14.62 -20.58 17.46
N GLU A 189 14.12 -19.36 17.60
CA GLU A 189 13.76 -18.79 18.89
C GLU A 189 12.39 -18.11 18.79
N GLN A 190 11.62 -18.18 19.87
CA GLN A 190 10.34 -17.49 19.96
C GLN A 190 10.54 -16.05 20.43
N VAL A 191 9.99 -15.10 19.68
CA VAL A 191 10.00 -13.67 20.00
C VAL A 191 8.58 -13.11 19.98
N MET A 192 8.39 -11.96 20.62
CA MET A 192 7.10 -11.27 20.67
C MET A 192 7.15 -10.01 19.81
N LEU A 193 6.46 -10.04 18.66
CA LEU A 193 6.32 -8.87 17.79
C LEU A 193 5.26 -7.92 18.34
N ARG A 194 5.65 -6.67 18.62
CA ARG A 194 4.77 -5.61 19.13
C ARG A 194 4.31 -4.72 17.98
N LEU A 195 3.13 -4.99 17.45
CA LEU A 195 2.58 -4.30 16.28
C LEU A 195 1.46 -3.35 16.66
N ASP A 196 1.19 -2.37 15.81
CA ASP A 196 0.01 -1.51 15.96
C ASP A 196 -1.27 -2.33 15.75
N ARG A 197 -2.37 -1.89 16.37
CA ARG A 197 -3.63 -2.64 16.37
C ARG A 197 -4.11 -2.98 14.95
N SER A 198 -4.08 -1.99 14.05
CA SER A 198 -4.53 -2.15 12.67
C SER A 198 -3.69 -3.20 11.94
N LEU A 199 -2.37 -3.10 12.01
CA LEU A 199 -1.44 -4.05 11.40
C LEU A 199 -1.59 -5.45 11.99
N ALA A 200 -1.70 -5.58 13.31
CA ALA A 200 -1.89 -6.88 13.97
C ALA A 200 -3.19 -7.57 13.54
N VAL A 201 -4.28 -6.82 13.37
CA VAL A 201 -5.57 -7.34 12.90
C VAL A 201 -5.47 -7.76 11.44
N ARG A 202 -4.96 -6.89 10.56
CA ARG A 202 -4.78 -7.20 9.13
C ARG A 202 -3.92 -8.45 8.93
N LEU A 203 -2.75 -8.50 9.57
CA LEU A 203 -1.83 -9.63 9.50
C LEU A 203 -2.48 -10.95 9.92
N ARG A 204 -3.26 -10.97 11.03
CA ARG A 204 -3.97 -12.18 11.47
C ARG A 204 -5.07 -12.60 10.51
N SER A 205 -5.81 -11.63 9.97
CA SER A 205 -6.86 -11.91 8.97
C SER A 205 -6.27 -12.50 7.69
N SER A 206 -5.21 -11.89 7.14
CA SER A 206 -4.53 -12.39 5.95
C SER A 206 -3.88 -13.75 6.20
N ALA A 207 -3.25 -13.96 7.36
CA ALA A 207 -2.72 -15.27 7.72
C ALA A 207 -3.82 -16.35 7.67
N LYS A 208 -5.01 -16.07 8.21
CA LYS A 208 -6.16 -16.98 8.17
C LYS A 208 -6.67 -17.22 6.74
N GLU A 209 -6.76 -16.17 5.93
CA GLU A 209 -7.15 -16.23 4.52
C GLU A 209 -6.27 -17.19 3.72
N TYR A 210 -4.94 -17.09 3.92
CA TYR A 210 -3.95 -17.92 3.25
C TYR A 210 -3.63 -19.24 3.96
N ARG A 211 -4.44 -19.63 4.96
CA ARG A 211 -4.27 -20.88 5.74
C ARG A 211 -2.89 -21.02 6.39
N ARG A 212 -2.31 -19.90 6.84
CA ARG A 212 -1.04 -19.82 7.57
C ARG A 212 -1.29 -19.45 9.02
N SER A 213 -0.35 -19.78 9.89
CA SER A 213 -0.40 -19.25 11.27
C SER A 213 0.03 -17.78 11.29
N ALA A 214 -0.48 -16.99 12.24
CA ALA A 214 -0.02 -15.60 12.42
C ALA A 214 1.48 -15.50 12.75
N SER A 215 2.05 -16.54 13.37
CA SER A 215 3.49 -16.67 13.61
C SER A 215 4.25 -16.79 12.29
N GLU A 216 3.86 -17.78 11.47
CA GLU A 216 4.49 -18.07 10.18
C GLU A 216 4.38 -16.89 9.22
N PHE A 217 3.19 -16.31 9.09
CA PHE A 217 2.98 -15.15 8.23
C PHE A 217 3.73 -13.91 8.77
N GLY A 218 3.80 -13.75 10.09
CA GLY A 218 4.55 -12.69 10.74
C GLY A 218 6.06 -12.75 10.47
N VAL A 219 6.67 -13.95 10.55
CA VAL A 219 8.10 -14.10 10.21
C VAL A 219 8.36 -13.92 8.72
N MET A 220 7.43 -14.34 7.85
CA MET A 220 7.48 -14.10 6.41
C MET A 220 7.51 -12.62 6.08
N CYS A 221 6.57 -11.83 6.61
CA CYS A 221 6.57 -10.38 6.42
C CYS A 221 7.83 -9.71 7.01
N LEU A 222 8.29 -10.15 8.17
CA LEU A 222 9.51 -9.62 8.81
C LEU A 222 10.76 -9.87 7.96
N ALA A 223 10.97 -11.11 7.50
CA ALA A 223 12.11 -11.47 6.68
C ALA A 223 12.06 -10.78 5.31
N HIS A 224 10.90 -10.75 4.68
CA HIS A 224 10.71 -10.04 3.41
C HIS A 224 10.96 -8.54 3.54
N GLY A 225 10.42 -7.92 4.59
CA GLY A 225 10.69 -6.51 4.90
C GLY A 225 12.17 -6.22 5.08
N LEU A 226 12.92 -7.11 5.73
CA LEU A 226 14.39 -6.98 5.85
C LEU A 226 15.09 -7.08 4.49
N VAL A 227 14.66 -8.00 3.63
CA VAL A 227 15.20 -8.13 2.26
C VAL A 227 14.94 -6.85 1.47
N LEU A 228 13.71 -6.32 1.49
CA LEU A 228 13.37 -5.06 0.83
C LEU A 228 14.18 -3.89 1.39
N GLN A 229 14.32 -3.80 2.71
CA GLN A 229 15.11 -2.74 3.34
C GLN A 229 16.58 -2.82 2.92
N THR A 230 17.16 -4.01 2.86
CA THR A 230 18.56 -4.21 2.45
C THR A 230 18.75 -3.81 0.99
N GLN A 231 17.86 -4.26 0.10
CA GLN A 231 17.87 -3.89 -1.31
C GLN A 231 17.73 -2.37 -1.50
N LEU A 232 16.86 -1.72 -0.73
CA LEU A 232 16.69 -0.27 -0.79
C LEU A 232 17.91 0.49 -0.29
N VAL A 233 18.59 0.03 0.77
CA VAL A 233 19.83 0.65 1.27
C VAL A 233 20.97 0.49 0.25
N GLU A 234 21.14 -0.71 -0.32
CA GLU A 234 22.12 -0.94 -1.39
C GLU A 234 21.83 -0.06 -2.60
N LEU A 235 20.56 0.05 -2.99
CA LEU A 235 20.12 0.90 -4.08
C LEU A 235 20.37 2.39 -3.76
N GLU A 236 20.09 2.83 -2.53
CA GLU A 236 20.36 4.19 -2.08
C GLU A 236 21.85 4.52 -2.20
N GLN A 237 22.72 3.61 -1.77
CA GLN A 237 24.17 3.78 -1.87
C GLN A 237 24.63 3.86 -3.34
N LYS A 238 24.12 2.96 -4.19
CA LYS A 238 24.38 2.97 -5.63
C LYS A 238 23.94 4.29 -6.25
N VAL A 239 22.74 4.77 -5.95
CA VAL A 239 22.22 6.07 -6.46
C VAL A 239 23.00 7.25 -5.89
N ALA A 240 23.37 7.21 -4.61
CA ALA A 240 24.15 8.26 -3.95
C ALA A 240 25.53 8.45 -4.61
N ALA A 241 26.15 7.37 -5.09
CA ALA A 241 27.41 7.43 -5.83
C ALA A 241 27.32 8.26 -7.13
N PHE A 242 26.12 8.44 -7.66
CA PHE A 242 25.88 9.23 -8.87
C PHE A 242 25.36 10.64 -8.58
N ARG A 243 25.43 11.17 -7.34
CA ARG A 243 25.02 12.55 -7.06
C ARG A 243 26.05 13.61 -7.50
N GLY A 244 25.58 14.83 -7.77
CA GLY A 244 26.43 15.97 -8.12
C GLY A 244 27.13 15.80 -9.47
N ALA A 245 28.46 15.98 -9.51
CA ALA A 245 29.24 15.88 -10.75
C ALA A 245 29.22 14.46 -11.36
N ALA A 246 28.99 13.43 -10.54
CA ALA A 246 28.95 12.04 -10.99
C ALA A 246 27.74 11.73 -11.88
N VAL A 247 26.62 12.47 -11.74
CA VAL A 247 25.43 12.33 -12.61
C VAL A 247 25.81 12.51 -14.08
N ARG A 248 26.80 13.35 -14.38
CA ARG A 248 27.27 13.64 -15.75
C ARG A 248 27.79 12.40 -16.48
N LYS A 249 28.30 11.41 -15.74
CA LYS A 249 28.77 10.14 -16.31
C LYS A 249 27.60 9.19 -16.62
N LEU A 250 26.52 9.29 -15.85
CA LEU A 250 25.34 8.45 -15.99
C LEU A 250 24.38 8.96 -17.07
N ALA A 251 24.23 10.28 -17.23
CA ALA A 251 23.29 10.88 -18.18
C ALA A 251 23.44 10.36 -19.62
N PRO A 252 24.66 10.21 -20.18
CA PRO A 252 24.84 9.60 -21.51
C PRO A 252 24.44 8.12 -21.56
N GLN A 253 24.74 7.34 -20.50
CA GLN A 253 24.46 5.90 -20.46
C GLN A 253 22.96 5.60 -20.49
N VAL A 254 22.16 6.48 -19.89
CA VAL A 254 20.70 6.36 -19.90
C VAL A 254 20.04 7.07 -21.10
N GLY A 255 20.83 7.66 -22.00
CA GLY A 255 20.39 8.33 -23.22
C GLY A 255 19.80 9.73 -23.00
N LEU A 256 20.19 10.40 -21.92
CA LEU A 256 19.83 11.80 -21.65
C LEU A 256 20.91 12.79 -22.12
N GLY A 257 22.06 12.30 -22.57
CA GLY A 257 23.16 13.12 -23.10
C GLY A 257 23.60 14.17 -22.09
N ALA A 258 23.48 15.45 -22.46
CA ALA A 258 23.86 16.58 -21.60
C ALA A 258 22.79 16.98 -20.57
N GLN A 259 21.60 16.36 -20.58
CA GLN A 259 20.44 16.75 -19.75
C GLN A 259 20.52 16.17 -18.33
N VAL A 260 21.60 16.54 -17.64
CA VAL A 260 21.94 16.08 -16.28
C VAL A 260 20.91 16.53 -15.25
N ALA A 261 20.24 17.66 -15.49
CA ALA A 261 19.18 18.17 -14.61
C ALA A 261 17.96 17.24 -14.57
N LEU A 262 17.55 16.69 -15.73
CA LEU A 262 16.44 15.72 -15.79
C LEU A 262 16.79 14.45 -15.04
N LEU A 263 18.00 13.91 -15.26
CA LEU A 263 18.44 12.73 -14.55
C LEU A 263 18.51 12.98 -13.03
N SER A 264 19.03 14.13 -12.61
CA SER A 264 19.09 14.49 -11.19
C SER A 264 17.70 14.55 -10.56
N GLY A 265 16.71 15.11 -11.28
CA GLY A 265 15.33 15.14 -10.81
C GLY A 265 14.67 13.76 -10.77
N VAL A 266 15.00 12.87 -11.71
CA VAL A 266 14.55 11.47 -11.68
C VAL A 266 15.14 10.73 -10.48
N LEU A 267 16.46 10.84 -10.25
CA LEU A 267 17.14 10.18 -9.12
C LEU A 267 16.67 10.71 -7.76
N ALA A 268 16.24 11.98 -7.69
CA ALA A 268 15.64 12.59 -6.51
C ALA A 268 14.14 12.27 -6.34
N GLY A 269 13.52 11.61 -7.32
CA GLY A 269 12.08 11.34 -7.34
C GLY A 269 11.19 12.54 -7.66
N SER A 270 11.76 13.71 -7.94
CA SER A 270 10.98 14.91 -8.27
C SER A 270 10.40 14.89 -9.68
N ILE A 271 10.98 14.10 -10.58
CA ILE A 271 10.49 13.88 -11.94
C ILE A 271 10.15 12.39 -12.09
N ARG A 272 8.98 12.08 -12.65
CA ARG A 272 8.61 10.71 -12.97
C ARG A 272 9.56 10.17 -14.05
N ALA A 273 10.21 9.05 -13.76
CA ALA A 273 11.11 8.39 -14.70
C ALA A 273 10.33 7.89 -15.93
N PRO A 274 10.75 8.23 -17.16
CA PRO A 274 10.14 7.68 -18.36
C PRO A 274 10.62 6.24 -18.56
N LYS A 275 9.82 5.40 -19.22
CA LYS A 275 10.03 3.94 -19.27
C LYS A 275 11.42 3.52 -19.74
N ARG A 276 11.93 4.14 -20.82
CA ARG A 276 13.26 3.77 -21.36
C ARG A 276 14.39 4.15 -20.42
N VAL A 277 14.28 5.30 -19.74
CA VAL A 277 15.27 5.72 -18.75
C VAL A 277 15.20 4.81 -17.52
N LEU A 278 14.00 4.47 -17.06
CA LEU A 278 13.81 3.55 -15.93
C LEU A 278 14.44 2.18 -16.22
N ARG A 279 14.19 1.62 -17.41
CA ARG A 279 14.80 0.36 -17.85
C ARG A 279 16.32 0.42 -17.86
N ARG A 280 16.91 1.48 -18.44
CA ARG A 280 18.38 1.65 -18.45
C ARG A 280 18.96 1.85 -17.06
N LEU A 281 18.26 2.57 -16.19
CA LEU A 281 18.66 2.71 -14.79
C LEU A 281 18.59 1.36 -14.05
N SER A 282 17.61 0.51 -14.39
CA SER A 282 17.48 -0.85 -13.83
C SER A 282 18.70 -1.71 -14.15
N GLU A 283 19.21 -1.60 -15.38
CA GLU A 283 20.44 -2.27 -15.83
C GLU A 283 21.68 -1.71 -15.12
N VAL A 284 21.81 -0.39 -15.03
CA VAL A 284 22.98 0.25 -14.40
C VAL A 284 23.06 -0.04 -12.91
N PHE A 285 21.92 -0.02 -12.21
CA PHE A 285 21.88 -0.23 -10.77
C PHE A 285 21.74 -1.69 -10.38
N ASP A 286 21.57 -2.60 -11.34
CA ASP A 286 21.29 -4.02 -11.09
C ASP A 286 20.13 -4.16 -10.09
N ALA A 287 19.01 -3.52 -10.44
CA ALA A 287 17.81 -3.45 -9.62
C ALA A 287 16.57 -3.56 -10.52
N THR A 288 15.45 -4.06 -9.98
CA THR A 288 14.21 -4.15 -10.77
C THR A 288 13.62 -2.76 -11.01
N GLU A 289 12.90 -2.58 -12.14
CA GLU A 289 12.18 -1.32 -12.42
C GLU A 289 11.19 -0.97 -11.29
N LEU A 290 10.58 -1.98 -10.65
CA LEU A 290 9.70 -1.80 -9.50
C LEU A 290 10.45 -1.27 -8.27
N ALA A 291 11.60 -1.84 -7.93
CA ALA A 291 12.42 -1.38 -6.80
C ALA A 291 12.89 0.07 -7.00
N LEU A 292 13.27 0.43 -8.22
CA LEU A 292 13.63 1.81 -8.59
C LEU A 292 12.44 2.76 -8.49
N THR A 293 11.26 2.36 -8.97
CA THR A 293 10.05 3.18 -8.90
C THR A 293 9.68 3.48 -7.45
N GLU A 294 9.70 2.45 -6.60
CA GLU A 294 9.43 2.59 -5.17
C GLU A 294 10.50 3.44 -4.47
N PHE A 295 11.78 3.25 -4.81
CA PHE A 295 12.87 4.06 -4.28
C PHE A 295 12.70 5.55 -4.64
N PHE A 296 12.37 5.89 -5.89
CA PHE A 296 12.15 7.27 -6.31
C PHE A 296 10.92 7.88 -5.63
N LYS A 297 9.83 7.12 -5.50
CA LYS A 297 8.64 7.55 -4.75
C LYS A 297 8.98 7.88 -3.29
N ARG A 298 9.69 7.00 -2.60
CA ARG A 298 10.16 7.23 -1.22
C ARG A 298 11.11 8.42 -1.12
N SER A 299 11.99 8.59 -2.09
CA SER A 299 12.91 9.74 -2.15
C SER A 299 12.17 11.07 -2.25
N PHE A 300 11.08 11.11 -3.04
CA PHE A 300 10.21 12.27 -3.13
C PHE A 300 9.45 12.54 -1.83
N GLU A 301 8.87 11.50 -1.22
CA GLU A 301 8.08 11.62 0.01
C GLU A 301 8.95 12.04 1.21
N ASN A 302 10.19 11.55 1.27
CA ASN A 302 11.15 11.87 2.34
C ASN A 302 11.97 13.14 2.08
N ARG A 303 11.68 13.89 1.01
CA ARG A 303 12.44 15.11 0.71
C ARG A 303 12.25 16.15 1.82
N THR A 304 13.35 16.76 2.23
CA THR A 304 13.29 17.90 3.14
C THR A 304 12.71 19.10 2.41
N VAL A 305 11.52 19.54 2.79
CA VAL A 305 10.94 20.78 2.27
C VAL A 305 11.70 21.94 2.91
N PRO A 306 12.40 22.79 2.14
CA PRO A 306 13.11 23.93 2.71
C PRO A 306 12.16 24.85 3.46
N ALA A 307 12.55 25.30 4.64
CA ALA A 307 11.81 26.32 5.38
C ALA A 307 11.98 27.67 4.67
N PHE A 308 10.99 28.07 3.86
CA PHE A 308 11.01 29.37 3.19
C PHE A 308 10.61 30.47 4.18
N LYS A 309 11.48 31.47 4.35
CA LYS A 309 11.08 32.76 4.92
C LYS A 309 10.23 33.47 3.87
N ALA A 310 8.96 33.70 4.18
CA ALA A 310 8.02 34.33 3.25
C ALA A 310 8.39 35.81 3.07
N GLU A 311 9.23 36.13 2.10
CA GLU A 311 9.47 37.52 1.70
C GLU A 311 8.46 38.01 0.66
N ASN A 312 7.93 37.13 -0.20
CA ASN A 312 6.81 37.43 -1.11
C ASN A 312 6.13 36.14 -1.61
N GLY A 313 4.92 35.85 -1.12
CA GLY A 313 4.08 34.75 -1.61
C GLY A 313 4.22 33.42 -0.83
N LYS A 314 3.14 32.61 -0.86
CA LYS A 314 3.13 31.27 -0.26
C LYS A 314 3.98 30.33 -1.12
N PRO A 315 4.98 29.63 -0.56
CA PRO A 315 5.71 28.61 -1.31
C PRO A 315 4.75 27.51 -1.75
N GLN A 316 4.61 27.31 -3.06
CA GLN A 316 3.85 26.19 -3.61
C GLN A 316 4.75 24.96 -3.65
N VAL A 317 4.45 23.98 -2.79
CA VAL A 317 5.12 22.68 -2.80
C VAL A 317 4.24 21.73 -3.60
N SER A 318 4.74 21.24 -4.74
CA SER A 318 3.98 20.29 -5.57
C SER A 318 3.70 19.00 -4.78
N PRO A 319 2.44 18.54 -4.70
CA PRO A 319 2.09 17.35 -3.93
C PRO A 319 2.52 16.04 -4.60
N SER A 320 2.89 16.09 -5.88
CA SER A 320 3.33 14.94 -6.67
C SER A 320 4.58 15.26 -7.49
N ALA A 321 5.27 14.21 -7.93
CA ALA A 321 6.37 14.33 -8.89
C ALA A 321 5.88 14.96 -10.21
N THR A 322 6.74 15.76 -10.83
CA THR A 322 6.49 16.39 -12.14
C THR A 322 6.49 15.31 -13.22
N SER A 323 5.58 15.43 -14.20
CA SER A 323 5.56 14.52 -15.34
C SER A 323 6.85 14.66 -16.18
N TRP A 324 7.23 13.62 -16.91
CA TRP A 324 8.40 13.68 -17.80
C TRP A 324 8.23 14.77 -18.87
N GLU A 325 7.05 14.85 -19.47
CA GLU A 325 6.71 15.84 -20.49
C GLU A 325 6.83 17.28 -19.98
N ASP A 326 6.28 17.58 -18.80
CA ASP A 326 6.36 18.92 -18.22
C ASP A 326 7.80 19.28 -17.85
N ALA A 327 8.58 18.31 -17.36
CA ALA A 327 9.98 18.50 -17.05
C ALA A 327 10.81 18.83 -18.31
N VAL A 328 10.59 18.12 -19.42
CA VAL A 328 11.27 18.39 -20.70
C VAL A 328 10.88 19.77 -21.25
N LYS A 329 9.58 20.12 -21.22
CA LYS A 329 9.09 21.44 -21.65
C LYS A 329 9.70 22.58 -20.84
N SER A 330 9.88 22.39 -19.53
CA SER A 330 10.44 23.42 -18.64
C SER A 330 11.89 23.82 -18.98
N LEU A 331 12.63 22.97 -19.71
CA LEU A 331 14.01 23.24 -20.11
C LEU A 331 14.15 24.17 -21.32
N ASN A 332 13.04 24.52 -21.99
CA ASN A 332 13.03 25.40 -23.16
C ASN A 332 14.09 25.01 -24.24
N LEU A 333 14.22 23.71 -24.49
CA LEU A 333 15.19 23.16 -25.44
C LEU A 333 14.74 23.36 -26.91
N PRO A 334 15.68 23.32 -27.87
CA PRO A 334 15.34 23.26 -29.30
C PRO A 334 14.38 22.11 -29.61
N ALA A 335 13.47 22.32 -30.57
CA ALA A 335 12.39 21.38 -30.88
C ALA A 335 12.88 19.94 -31.16
N ASP A 336 14.00 19.80 -31.86
CA ASP A 336 14.58 18.50 -32.19
C ASP A 336 15.07 17.74 -30.95
N GLN A 337 15.76 18.43 -30.04
CA GLN A 337 16.24 17.85 -28.78
C GLN A 337 15.10 17.53 -27.81
N ALA A 338 14.08 18.40 -27.74
CA ALA A 338 12.89 18.13 -26.92
C ALA A 338 12.14 16.89 -27.44
N LYS A 339 12.02 16.73 -28.76
CA LYS A 339 11.36 15.58 -29.38
C LYS A 339 12.08 14.27 -29.09
N GLU A 340 13.42 14.25 -29.17
CA GLU A 340 14.23 13.08 -28.81
C GLU A 340 14.03 12.65 -27.35
N LEU A 341 13.96 13.61 -26.41
CA LEU A 341 13.75 13.33 -25.00
C LEU A 341 12.33 12.85 -24.70
N LEU A 342 11.32 13.36 -25.39
CA LEU A 342 9.93 12.93 -25.23
C LEU A 342 9.71 11.50 -25.71
N GLN A 343 10.45 11.03 -26.71
CA GLN A 343 10.42 9.61 -27.16
C GLN A 343 10.92 8.61 -26.11
N LEU A 344 11.54 9.08 -25.02
CA LEU A 344 11.99 8.19 -23.94
C LEU A 344 10.82 7.68 -23.08
N ASP A 345 9.64 8.31 -23.17
CA ASP A 345 8.43 7.95 -22.42
C ASP A 345 7.63 6.79 -23.06
N GLU A 346 7.91 6.50 -24.34
CA GLU A 346 7.34 5.39 -25.12
C GLU A 346 7.99 4.03 -24.82
#